data_AF-L7CEW5-F1
#
_entry.id   AF-L7CEW5-F1
#
_cell.length_a   1.000
_cell.length_b   1.000
_cell.length_c   1.000
_cell.angle_alpha   90.00
_cell.angle_beta   90.00
_cell.angle_gamma   90.00
#
_symmetry.space_group_name_H-M   'P 1'
#
loop_
_entity.id
_entity.type
_entity.pdbx_description
1 polymer ?
#
loop_
_entity_poly.entity_id
_entity_poly.type
_entity_poly.pdbx_seq_one_letter_code
_entity_poly.pdbx_strand_id
1 'polypeptide(L)'
;MIPPTFTSAQPFQNGLAAVGVTKLKGTARSILDQERIGFIDRSGKMVIPAKYNDTTGFANDRCLVHQGGEQPEIMDGPTWWERGRWLLIDKSGDELAVTEVDEER
;
A
#
# COMPACT_ATOMS: atom_id res chain seq x y z
N MET A 1 11.10 -24.20 6.54
CA MET A 1 10.28 -23.39 5.62
C MET A 1 10.15 -22.01 6.25
N ILE A 2 10.71 -20.96 5.64
CA ILE A 2 10.49 -19.58 6.09
C ILE A 2 9.23 -19.12 5.36
N PRO A 3 8.13 -18.78 6.08
CA PRO A 3 6.94 -18.28 5.42
C PRO A 3 7.29 -16.99 4.67
N PRO A 4 6.83 -16.82 3.41
CA PRO A 4 7.02 -15.56 2.70
C PRO A 4 6.45 -14.43 3.56
N THR A 5 7.33 -13.53 4.00
CA THR A 5 6.94 -12.41 4.86
C THR A 5 6.23 -11.31 4.04
N PHE A 6 6.45 -11.31 2.72
CA PHE A 6 5.89 -10.38 1.76
C PHE A 6 5.27 -11.15 0.59
N THR A 7 4.11 -10.68 0.13
CA THR A 7 3.36 -11.26 -1.00
C THR A 7 3.72 -10.59 -2.32
N SER A 8 3.97 -9.29 -2.28
CA SER A 8 4.39 -8.48 -3.42
C SER A 8 5.52 -7.55 -3.02
N ALA A 9 6.43 -7.26 -3.96
CA ALA A 9 7.50 -6.29 -3.76
C ALA A 9 7.74 -5.50 -5.04
N GLN A 10 7.72 -4.18 -4.93
CA GLN A 10 8.12 -3.26 -6.00
C GLN A 10 9.66 -3.19 -6.08
N PRO A 11 10.22 -2.82 -7.25
CA PRO A 11 11.67 -2.60 -7.38
C PRO A 11 12.14 -1.51 -6.43
N PHE A 12 13.39 -1.63 -5.96
CA PHE A 12 14.00 -0.60 -5.11
C PHE A 12 14.14 0.69 -5.91
N GLN A 13 13.46 1.74 -5.48
CA GLN A 13 13.55 3.09 -6.04
C GLN A 13 14.06 4.02 -4.93
N ASN A 14 15.14 4.74 -5.22
CA ASN A 14 15.83 5.62 -4.27
C ASN A 14 16.27 4.96 -2.95
N GLY A 15 16.38 3.62 -2.93
CA GLY A 15 16.82 2.84 -1.77
C GLY A 15 15.70 2.27 -0.90
N LEU A 16 14.43 2.45 -1.29
CA LEU A 16 13.29 1.83 -0.64
C LEU A 16 12.54 0.94 -1.61
N ALA A 17 11.92 -0.11 -1.10
CA ALA A 17 10.98 -0.93 -1.83
C ALA A 17 9.64 -0.96 -1.10
N ALA A 18 8.56 -0.75 -1.84
CA ALA A 18 7.22 -1.01 -1.34
C ALA A 18 7.00 -2.52 -1.29
N VAL A 19 6.52 -3.01 -0.15
CA VAL A 19 6.25 -4.42 0.08
C VAL A 19 4.83 -4.61 0.56
N GLY A 20 4.12 -5.51 -0.10
CA GLY A 20 2.78 -5.94 0.27
C GLY A 20 2.86 -7.10 1.27
N VAL A 21 2.13 -6.97 2.37
CA VAL A 21 1.99 -7.99 3.41
C VAL A 21 0.53 -8.41 3.41
N THR A 22 0.26 -9.65 2.99
CA THR A 22 -1.06 -10.24 3.14
C THR A 22 -1.14 -11.06 4.43
N LYS A 23 -2.18 -10.84 5.24
CA LYS A 23 -2.45 -11.72 6.39
C LYS A 23 -3.39 -12.81 5.91
N LEU A 24 -2.85 -13.91 5.37
CA LEU A 24 -3.62 -15.12 5.10
C LEU A 24 -4.30 -15.60 6.39
N LYS A 25 -5.54 -15.18 6.64
CA LYS A 25 -6.36 -15.85 7.66
C LYS A 25 -6.92 -17.09 6.97
N GLY A 26 -6.42 -18.25 7.36
CA GLY A 26 -6.69 -19.57 6.77
C GLY A 26 -8.15 -20.03 6.79
N THR A 27 -9.06 -19.28 6.16
CA THR A 27 -10.44 -19.64 5.90
C THR A 27 -10.69 -19.32 4.43
N ALA A 28 -10.90 -20.36 3.63
CA ALA A 28 -11.01 -20.35 2.16
C ALA A 28 -12.25 -19.62 1.60
N ARG A 29 -12.60 -18.45 2.13
CA ARG A 29 -13.80 -17.69 1.76
C ARG A 29 -13.68 -16.16 1.81
N SER A 30 -12.47 -15.61 1.98
CA SER A 30 -12.20 -14.22 1.67
C SER A 30 -11.20 -14.20 0.52
N ILE A 31 -11.69 -13.96 -0.69
CA ILE A 31 -10.90 -13.76 -1.91
C ILE A 31 -10.16 -12.41 -1.87
N LEU A 32 -10.11 -11.77 -0.70
CA LEU A 32 -9.76 -10.39 -0.40
C LEU A 32 -9.02 -10.36 0.95
N ASP A 33 -7.97 -11.17 1.11
CA ASP A 33 -6.98 -10.83 2.13
C ASP A 33 -6.46 -9.44 1.76
N GLN A 34 -6.91 -8.42 2.48
CA GLN A 34 -6.56 -7.04 2.15
C GLN A 34 -5.05 -6.89 2.32
N GLU A 35 -4.34 -6.88 1.20
CA GLU A 35 -2.91 -6.65 1.17
C GLU A 35 -2.64 -5.30 1.84
N ARG A 36 -1.69 -5.29 2.78
CA ARG A 36 -1.24 -4.06 3.41
C ARG A 36 0.13 -3.73 2.88
N ILE A 37 0.26 -2.54 2.31
CA ILE A 37 1.52 -2.04 1.80
C ILE A 37 2.29 -1.38 2.93
N GLY A 38 3.57 -1.76 3.07
CA GLY A 38 4.60 -1.10 3.86
C GLY A 38 5.85 -0.87 3.03
N PHE A 39 6.91 -0.35 3.63
CA PHE A 39 8.16 -0.07 2.93
C PHE A 39 9.37 -0.53 3.71
N ILE A 40 10.32 -1.09 2.98
CA ILE A 40 11.58 -1.59 3.52
C ILE A 40 12.77 -0.85 2.89
N ASP A 41 13.83 -0.69 3.68
CA ASP A 41 15.14 -0.26 3.23
C ASP A 41 15.88 -1.39 2.48
N ARG A 42 16.96 -1.06 1.76
CA ARG A 42 17.85 -2.05 1.12
C ARG A 42 18.37 -3.11 2.08
N SER A 43 18.48 -2.77 3.36
CA SER A 43 18.87 -3.71 4.42
C SER A 43 17.77 -4.72 4.79
N GLY A 44 16.58 -4.62 4.19
CA GLY A 44 15.40 -5.42 4.53
C GLY A 44 14.69 -4.97 5.81
N LYS A 45 15.08 -3.82 6.39
CA LYS A 45 14.45 -3.26 7.59
C LYS A 45 13.19 -2.51 7.20
N MET A 46 12.09 -2.79 7.90
CA MET A 46 10.84 -2.04 7.72
C MET A 46 11.03 -0.60 8.21
N VAL A 47 10.96 0.34 7.27
CA VAL A 47 11.00 1.78 7.54
C VAL A 47 9.58 2.26 7.81
N ILE A 48 8.64 1.81 6.98
CA ILE A 48 7.24 2.17 7.07
C ILE A 48 6.41 0.90 7.29
N PRO A 49 5.62 0.82 8.37
CA PRO A 49 4.82 -0.37 8.66
C PRO A 49 3.74 -0.58 7.59
N ALA A 50 3.42 -1.86 7.33
CA ALA A 50 2.36 -2.24 6.41
C ALA A 50 0.97 -1.86 6.94
N LYS A 51 0.55 -0.62 6.69
CA LYS A 51 -0.72 -0.05 7.15
C LYS A 51 -1.57 0.54 6.04
N TYR A 52 -1.03 0.63 4.83
CA TYR A 52 -1.69 1.24 3.67
C TYR A 52 -2.42 0.18 2.86
N ASN A 53 -3.50 0.56 2.20
CA ASN A 53 -4.27 -0.32 1.33
C ASN A 53 -3.61 -0.47 -0.04
N ASP A 54 -3.01 0.61 -0.55
CA ASP A 54 -2.40 0.65 -1.88
C ASP A 54 -1.25 1.67 -1.94
N THR A 55 -0.46 1.65 -2.99
CA THR A 55 0.58 2.63 -3.26
C THR A 55 0.90 2.76 -4.74
N THR A 56 1.27 3.96 -5.16
CA THR A 56 1.82 4.19 -6.51
C THR A 56 3.30 3.83 -6.63
N GLY A 57 3.99 3.54 -5.52
CA GLY A 57 5.44 3.41 -5.47
C GLY A 57 6.18 4.75 -5.34
N PHE A 58 7.51 4.70 -5.22
CA PHE A 58 8.36 5.87 -4.98
C PHE A 58 8.78 6.55 -6.30
N ALA A 59 8.28 7.75 -6.55
CA ALA A 59 8.70 8.60 -7.66
C ALA A 59 9.31 9.91 -7.14
N ASN A 60 10.54 10.23 -7.56
CA ASN A 60 11.24 11.47 -7.17
C ASN A 60 11.31 11.68 -5.63
N ASP A 61 11.75 10.65 -4.90
CA ASP A 61 11.84 10.64 -3.42
C ASP A 61 10.51 10.72 -2.66
N ARG A 62 9.36 10.72 -3.36
CA ARG A 62 8.03 10.77 -2.75
C ARG A 62 7.17 9.60 -3.19
N CYS A 63 6.19 9.25 -2.38
CA CYS A 63 5.30 8.14 -2.65
C CYS A 63 3.87 8.51 -2.28
N LEU A 64 2.92 8.15 -3.16
CA LEU A 64 1.51 8.21 -2.83
C LEU A 64 1.09 6.86 -2.27
N VAL A 65 0.53 6.90 -1.07
CA VAL A 65 0.00 5.74 -0.37
C VAL A 65 -1.47 5.96 -0.11
N HIS A 66 -2.26 4.93 -0.34
CA HIS A 66 -3.68 4.97 -0.10
C HIS A 66 -3.98 4.43 1.30
N GLN A 67 -4.70 5.20 2.10
CA GLN A 67 -5.12 4.80 3.45
C GLN A 67 -6.63 4.84 3.56
N GLY A 68 -7.20 3.74 4.03
CA GLY A 68 -8.64 3.62 4.17
C GLY A 68 -9.30 3.34 2.83
N GLY A 69 -10.63 3.43 2.81
CA GLY A 69 -11.44 3.03 1.67
C GLY A 69 -11.58 1.52 1.53
N GLU A 70 -12.75 1.11 1.08
CA GLU A 70 -13.06 -0.28 0.76
C GLU A 70 -13.16 -0.40 -0.75
N GLN A 71 -12.42 -1.35 -1.32
CA GLN A 71 -12.60 -1.65 -2.73
C GLN A 71 -13.90 -2.46 -2.85
N PRO A 72 -14.86 -2.02 -3.68
CA PRO A 72 -16.10 -2.76 -3.84
C PRO A 72 -15.80 -4.15 -4.39
N GLU A 73 -16.32 -5.17 -3.70
CA GLU A 73 -16.09 -6.60 -3.96
C GLU A 73 -16.83 -7.12 -5.22
N ILE A 74 -16.92 -6.31 -6.27
CA ILE A 74 -17.63 -6.65 -7.51
C ILE A 74 -16.66 -6.76 -8.67
N MET A 75 -16.74 -7.88 -9.39
CA MET A 75 -15.90 -8.25 -10.55
C MET A 75 -15.99 -7.25 -11.70
N ASP A 76 -17.07 -6.46 -11.76
CA ASP A 76 -17.35 -5.37 -12.70
C ASP A 76 -17.47 -4.01 -11.96
N GLY A 77 -16.83 -3.92 -10.80
CA GLY A 77 -16.87 -2.77 -9.93
C GLY A 77 -16.00 -1.61 -10.37
N PRO A 78 -16.28 -0.41 -9.85
CA PRO A 78 -15.38 0.71 -10.04
C PRO A 78 -14.00 0.39 -9.45
N THR A 79 -12.94 0.72 -10.19
CA THR A 79 -11.54 0.53 -9.80
C THR A 79 -11.04 1.59 -8.79
N TRP A 80 -11.92 2.46 -8.29
CA TRP A 80 -11.60 3.45 -7.27
C TRP A 80 -12.09 3.00 -5.90
N TRP A 81 -11.36 3.38 -4.85
CA TRP A 81 -11.77 3.16 -3.48
C TRP A 81 -12.85 4.15 -3.07
N GLU A 82 -13.98 3.65 -2.57
CA GLU A 82 -14.96 4.52 -1.90
C GLU A 82 -14.43 4.92 -0.52
N ARG A 83 -14.41 6.23 -0.21
CA ARG A 83 -14.01 6.80 1.09
C ARG A 83 -12.55 6.58 1.49
N GLY A 84 -11.68 6.38 0.52
CA GLY A 84 -10.25 6.35 0.73
C GLY A 84 -9.61 7.72 0.61
N ARG A 85 -8.39 7.87 1.13
CA ARG A 85 -7.58 9.08 0.93
C ARG A 85 -6.17 8.71 0.53
N TRP A 86 -5.58 9.52 -0.34
CA TRP A 86 -4.19 9.38 -0.74
C TRP A 86 -3.33 10.28 0.14
N LEU A 87 -2.28 9.73 0.72
CA LEU A 87 -1.26 10.47 1.47
C LEU A 87 0.02 10.46 0.67
N LEU A 88 0.64 11.62 0.51
CA LEU A 88 1.98 11.77 0.01
C LEU A 88 2.95 11.62 1.18
N ILE A 89 3.78 10.59 1.15
CA ILE A 89 4.84 10.36 2.12
C ILE A 89 6.22 10.51 1.47
N ASP A 90 7.19 10.92 2.27
CA ASP A 90 8.61 10.92 1.89
C ASP A 90 9.24 9.53 2.07
N LYS A 91 10.47 9.34 1.60
CA LYS A 91 11.28 8.13 1.84
C LYS A 91 11.43 7.79 3.34
N SER A 92 11.38 8.79 4.21
CA SER A 92 11.43 8.58 5.66
C SER A 92 10.12 8.05 6.25
N GLY A 93 9.02 8.09 5.49
CA GLY A 93 7.68 7.82 6.01
C GLY A 93 6.99 9.03 6.63
N ASP A 94 7.59 10.21 6.51
CA ASP A 94 6.97 11.48 6.91
C ASP A 94 5.84 11.86 5.96
N GLU A 95 4.67 12.15 6.52
CA GLU A 95 3.47 12.57 5.80
C GLU A 95 3.66 14.02 5.32
N LEU A 96 4.00 14.19 4.04
CA LEU A 96 4.26 15.50 3.44
C LEU A 96 2.96 16.23 3.08
N ALA A 97 1.95 15.52 2.61
CA ALA A 97 0.65 16.08 2.25
C ALA A 97 -0.43 14.98 2.23
N VAL A 98 -1.68 15.35 2.47
CA VAL A 98 -2.83 14.50 2.16
C VAL A 98 -3.45 15.06 0.89
N THR A 99 -3.55 14.23 -0.15
CA THR A 99 -4.39 14.54 -1.29
C THR A 99 -5.79 14.12 -0.88
N GLU A 100 -6.55 15.07 -0.33
CA GLU A 100 -7.99 15.02 -0.50
C GLU A 100 -8.20 15.10 -2.00
N VAL A 101 -8.61 13.97 -2.60
CA VAL A 101 -9.11 14.00 -3.97
C VAL A 101 -10.38 14.81 -3.85
N ASP A 102 -10.27 16.12 -4.08
CA ASP A 102 -11.41 16.99 -4.26
C ASP A 102 -12.17 16.38 -5.43
N GLU A 103 -13.27 15.68 -5.12
CA GLU A 103 -14.21 15.13 -6.09
C GLU A 103 -14.91 16.31 -6.79
N GLU A 104 -14.16 17.11 -7.55
CA GLU A 104 -14.72 18.09 -8.46
C GLU A 104 -14.56 17.56 -9.89
N ARG A 105 -15.58 16.82 -10.34
CA ARG A 105 -16.39 17.13 -11.55
C ARG A 105 -17.31 15.98 -11.94
#